data_AF-A0A1G3Q9M2-F1
#
_entry.id   AF-A0A1G3Q9M2-F1
#
_cell.length_a   1.000
_cell.length_b   1.000
_cell.length_c   1.000
_cell.angle_alpha   90.00
_cell.angle_beta   90.00
_cell.angle_gamma   90.00
#
_symmetry.space_group_name_H-M   'P 1'
#
loop_
_entity.id
_entity.type
_entity.pdbx_description
1 polymer ?
#
loop_
_entity_poly.entity_id
_entity_poly.type
_entity_poly.pdbx_seq_one_letter_code
_entity_poly.pdbx_strand_id
1 'polypeptide(L)'
;MLFSAIFFNKYSVIIRAKIGVFIFLFFYTGILLFSERPPHPEFELAEMAVAQNRIDEITIPKLKAAGISPSYLCSDEVFLRRVYLDLTGLLPFSQEVRKFKAVNSREKRRQIVERLLNSEAFALYQTMRWGDILRIKSEFPINLWPNAVQAYHRWILAAVRNNMPYDEFVRALLTASGSNFRDPPVNFFRAVQKKDPVVLAQTAGLIFMGVRPETWKKQEIDGLAGFFSKVAYKGTAEWKEEIVYYNPDKPWDGSPVFPGGKPAAFITGTDPRRQFADWLITSENPWFSKAIVNRIWFWLMGRGIIHEPDDIRPDNPSQNEELLSWLTSELAVNKYDLKHIFRIIMNSAVYQQSSIPLNPLPGDECKYAFYNIRRLGSEELIDNICRITGTSELYSSPIPEPFTFIPQDQRSISIADGSISSSFLELFGRPSRDTGLLLERNNTSSAEQKLHMLNSTHVQEKIKTGGNLKRILTQIKEPEKQLEELYLSILTRYPSEAEKAAAFNYFQGKKLNESQVDLTWALFNTSEFINRH
;
A
#
# COMPACT_ATOMS: atom_id res chain seq x y z
N MET A 1 20.87 102.97 23.60
CA MET A 1 21.83 102.02 24.20
C MET A 1 21.28 100.62 23.93
N LEU A 2 21.76 99.95 22.86
CA LEU A 2 22.88 98.98 22.87
C LEU A 2 22.43 97.60 23.43
N PHE A 3 21.90 96.69 22.59
CA PHE A 3 22.59 95.63 21.79
C PHE A 3 22.94 94.38 22.64
N SER A 4 22.72 93.09 22.28
CA SER A 4 22.09 92.39 21.12
C SER A 4 21.67 90.96 21.58
N ALA A 5 20.50 90.40 21.20
CA ALA A 5 20.28 89.45 20.09
C ALA A 5 21.25 88.23 20.09
N ILE A 6 20.80 86.96 20.04
CA ILE A 6 20.31 86.16 18.89
C ILE A 6 19.92 84.77 19.51
N PHE A 7 18.84 84.03 19.19
CA PHE A 7 17.69 84.20 18.29
C PHE A 7 16.43 83.40 18.77
N PHE A 8 15.41 83.32 17.92
CA PHE A 8 14.16 82.51 17.97
C PHE A 8 14.40 81.00 17.64
N ASN A 9 13.53 80.00 17.93
CA ASN A 9 12.11 79.99 18.30
C ASN A 9 11.61 78.69 19.00
N LYS A 10 10.44 78.77 19.66
CA LYS A 10 9.40 77.73 19.89
C LYS A 10 9.72 76.40 20.64
N TYR A 11 9.44 76.45 21.94
CA TYR A 11 8.36 75.68 22.61
C TYR A 11 7.81 74.40 21.95
N SER A 12 8.05 73.23 22.56
CA SER A 12 7.06 72.45 23.35
C SER A 12 7.67 71.09 23.75
N VAL A 13 8.04 70.91 25.03
CA VAL A 13 7.26 70.14 26.04
C VAL A 13 7.08 68.66 25.71
N ILE A 14 7.71 67.79 26.52
CA ILE A 14 7.06 66.72 27.28
C ILE A 14 7.96 66.36 28.48
N ILE A 15 7.34 66.05 29.61
CA ILE A 15 7.93 65.98 30.95
C ILE A 15 7.73 64.57 31.54
N ARG A 16 8.66 64.14 32.42
CA ARG A 16 8.65 62.93 33.28
C ARG A 16 8.86 61.56 32.59
N ALA A 17 10.12 61.11 32.62
CA ALA A 17 10.50 59.71 32.44
C ALA A 17 11.14 59.14 33.72
N LYS A 18 10.33 58.63 34.66
CA LYS A 18 10.75 57.75 35.77
C LYS A 18 9.59 56.84 36.19
N ILE A 19 9.57 55.63 35.60
CA ILE A 19 8.94 54.35 36.00
C ILE A 19 8.83 53.59 34.67
N GLY A 20 9.67 52.56 34.46
CA GLY A 20 9.72 51.85 33.17
C GLY A 20 11.05 51.17 32.84
N VAL A 21 11.57 50.35 33.76
CA VAL A 21 12.83 49.58 33.53
C VAL A 21 12.67 48.07 33.86
N PHE A 22 11.45 47.60 34.17
CA PHE A 22 11.23 46.20 34.59
C PHE A 22 10.12 45.43 33.84
N ILE A 23 9.61 45.98 32.73
CA ILE A 23 8.65 45.29 31.84
C ILE A 23 9.01 45.56 30.37
N PHE A 24 10.19 45.14 29.92
CA PHE A 24 10.52 45.11 28.48
C PHE A 24 11.60 44.08 28.10
N LEU A 25 11.77 43.03 28.91
CA LEU A 25 12.79 41.99 28.70
C LEU A 25 12.26 40.55 28.93
N PHE A 26 10.94 40.36 28.81
CA PHE A 26 10.25 39.08 28.98
C PHE A 26 9.18 38.80 27.89
N PHE A 27 9.40 39.34 26.68
CA PHE A 27 8.61 39.02 25.47
C PHE A 27 9.48 38.60 24.27
N TYR A 28 10.71 38.16 24.55
CA TYR A 28 11.64 37.57 23.57
C TYR A 28 12.13 36.17 23.97
N THR A 29 11.41 35.49 24.87
CA THR A 29 11.50 34.02 24.99
C THR A 29 10.84 33.42 23.75
N GLY A 30 11.66 32.86 22.86
CA GLY A 30 11.26 32.55 21.49
C GLY A 30 10.06 31.63 21.36
N ILE A 31 8.91 32.21 21.01
CA ILE A 31 8.03 31.54 20.05
C ILE A 31 8.68 31.81 18.69
N LEU A 32 9.45 30.84 18.20
CA LEU A 32 9.65 30.69 16.77
C LEU A 32 8.27 30.39 16.18
N LEU A 33 7.53 31.45 15.87
CA LEU A 33 6.38 31.39 15.00
C LEU A 33 6.92 31.02 13.62
N PHE A 34 7.10 29.72 13.40
CA PHE A 34 7.04 29.19 12.04
C PHE A 34 5.71 29.68 11.48
N SER A 35 5.80 30.59 10.50
CA SER A 35 4.66 31.05 9.74
C SER A 35 4.18 29.88 8.89
N GLU A 36 3.41 28.98 9.49
CA GLU A 36 2.81 27.84 8.79
C GLU A 36 2.04 28.38 7.59
N ARG A 37 2.34 27.83 6.40
CA ARG A 37 1.65 28.21 5.17
C ARG A 37 0.14 27.95 5.34
N PRO A 38 -0.75 28.73 4.71
CA PRO A 38 -2.16 28.39 4.72
C PRO A 38 -2.39 26.99 4.12
N PRO A 39 -3.41 26.24 4.61
CA PRO A 39 -3.79 24.95 4.05
C PRO A 39 -4.30 25.12 2.61
N HIS A 40 -4.02 24.15 1.75
CA HIS A 40 -4.59 24.09 0.39
C HIS A 40 -6.01 23.54 0.46
N PRO A 41 -7.07 24.34 0.20
CA PRO A 41 -8.45 23.95 0.49
C PRO A 41 -8.96 22.75 -0.33
N GLU A 42 -8.32 22.42 -1.45
CA GLU A 42 -8.61 21.23 -2.24
C GLU A 42 -8.10 19.93 -1.59
N PHE A 43 -6.98 20.01 -0.85
CA PHE A 43 -6.21 18.86 -0.38
C PHE A 43 -6.16 18.72 1.15
N GLU A 44 -6.45 19.78 1.90
CA GLU A 44 -6.15 19.91 3.32
C GLU A 44 -7.29 20.54 4.11
N LEU A 45 -7.45 20.11 5.36
CA LEU A 45 -8.27 20.77 6.36
C LEU A 45 -7.42 21.78 7.13
N ALA A 46 -8.03 22.83 7.68
CA ALA A 46 -7.38 23.79 8.59
C ALA A 46 -7.18 23.20 10.01
N GLU A 47 -6.87 21.91 10.10
CA GLU A 47 -6.72 21.13 11.32
C GLU A 47 -5.40 20.35 11.25
N MET A 48 -4.58 20.45 12.29
CA MET A 48 -3.32 19.71 12.41
C MET A 48 -3.57 18.28 12.90
N ALA A 49 -2.64 17.36 12.64
CA ALA A 49 -2.70 16.03 13.25
C ALA A 49 -2.60 16.11 14.79
N VAL A 50 -3.68 15.72 15.46
CA VAL A 50 -3.79 15.59 16.93
C VAL A 50 -4.14 14.13 17.25
N ALA A 51 -3.67 13.60 18.37
CA ALA A 51 -3.83 12.19 18.68
C ALA A 51 -5.29 11.75 18.80
N GLN A 52 -5.68 10.77 17.97
CA GLN A 52 -7.00 10.13 17.97
C GLN A 52 -6.93 8.69 18.48
N ASN A 53 -5.80 8.02 18.29
CA ASN A 53 -5.57 6.66 18.79
C ASN A 53 -4.10 6.42 19.21
N ARG A 54 -3.81 5.20 19.66
CA ARG A 54 -2.50 4.81 20.20
C ARG A 54 -1.32 4.95 19.22
N ILE A 55 -1.53 4.87 17.90
CA ILE A 55 -0.50 5.16 16.90
C ILE A 55 -0.04 6.62 17.03
N ASP A 56 -1.01 7.52 17.17
CA ASP A 56 -0.77 8.96 17.23
C ASP A 56 -0.15 9.35 18.58
N GLU A 57 -0.60 8.74 19.68
CA GLU A 57 -0.01 8.90 21.02
C GLU A 57 1.47 8.53 21.06
N ILE A 58 1.91 7.54 20.26
CA ILE A 58 3.32 7.13 20.17
C ILE A 58 4.09 8.01 19.16
N THR A 59 3.46 8.38 18.05
CA THR A 59 4.17 8.99 16.90
C THR A 59 4.27 10.51 17.02
N ILE A 60 3.17 11.20 17.35
CA ILE A 60 3.13 12.67 17.38
C ILE A 60 4.09 13.26 18.44
N PRO A 61 4.22 12.71 19.66
CA PRO A 61 5.23 13.19 20.62
C PRO A 61 6.67 13.03 20.12
N LYS A 62 6.98 11.98 19.34
CA LYS A 62 8.31 11.77 18.75
C LYS A 62 8.64 12.78 17.67
N LEU A 63 7.67 13.11 16.80
CA LEU A 63 7.80 14.21 15.84
C LEU A 63 8.09 15.54 16.57
N LYS A 64 7.31 15.87 17.60
CA LYS A 64 7.51 17.08 18.42
C LYS A 64 8.88 17.10 19.12
N ALA A 65 9.31 15.98 19.70
CA ALA A 65 10.62 15.86 20.33
C ALA A 65 11.79 16.00 19.34
N ALA A 66 11.58 15.63 18.07
CA ALA A 66 12.53 15.83 16.98
C ALA A 66 12.45 17.24 16.34
N GLY A 67 11.58 18.13 16.83
CA GLY A 67 11.39 19.48 16.28
C GLY A 67 10.61 19.54 14.97
N ILE A 68 9.85 18.49 14.64
CA ILE A 68 9.13 18.36 13.36
C ILE A 68 7.64 18.63 13.58
N SER A 69 7.09 19.59 12.84
CA SER A 69 5.63 19.78 12.76
C SER A 69 5.00 18.71 11.87
N PRO A 70 4.01 17.94 12.36
CA PRO A 70 3.12 17.14 11.51
C PRO A 70 2.43 18.02 10.46
N SER A 71 2.10 17.47 9.29
CA SER A 71 1.25 18.18 8.32
C SER A 71 -0.20 18.35 8.81
N TYR A 72 -0.92 19.27 8.16
CA TYR A 72 -2.38 19.34 8.22
C TYR A 72 -3.03 17.98 7.91
N LEU A 73 -4.25 17.76 8.40
CA LEU A 73 -5.08 16.63 7.98
C LEU A 73 -5.51 16.80 6.52
N CYS A 74 -5.63 15.69 5.79
CA CYS A 74 -6.10 15.72 4.40
C CYS A 74 -7.61 15.99 4.31
N SER A 75 -8.03 16.62 3.21
CA SER A 75 -9.44 16.88 2.88
C SER A 75 -10.24 15.57 2.79
N ASP A 76 -11.57 15.66 2.86
CA ASP A 76 -12.43 14.48 2.77
C ASP A 76 -12.34 13.79 1.41
N GLU A 77 -12.14 14.56 0.34
CA GLU A 77 -11.87 14.07 -1.01
C GLU A 77 -10.56 13.28 -1.09
N VAL A 78 -9.46 13.82 -0.55
CA VAL A 78 -8.16 13.12 -0.49
C VAL A 78 -8.26 11.87 0.38
N PHE A 79 -8.87 11.97 1.56
CA PHE A 79 -9.09 10.81 2.42
C PHE A 79 -9.88 9.71 1.69
N LEU A 80 -11.00 10.08 1.05
CA LEU A 80 -11.84 9.12 0.31
C LEU A 80 -11.06 8.46 -0.83
N ARG A 81 -10.33 9.24 -1.64
CA ARG A 81 -9.46 8.73 -2.71
C ARG A 81 -8.44 7.73 -2.17
N ARG A 82 -7.74 8.12 -1.11
CA ARG A 82 -6.68 7.35 -0.47
C ARG A 82 -7.19 6.01 0.06
N VAL A 83 -8.25 5.99 0.87
CA VAL A 83 -8.79 4.74 1.44
C VAL A 83 -9.35 3.79 0.39
N TYR A 84 -9.92 4.31 -0.69
CA TYR A 84 -10.40 3.51 -1.82
C TYR A 84 -9.25 2.81 -2.54
N LEU A 85 -8.18 3.53 -2.85
CA LEU A 85 -7.00 2.95 -3.50
C LEU A 85 -6.26 1.98 -2.57
N ASP A 86 -6.05 2.35 -1.30
CA ASP A 86 -5.31 1.53 -0.32
C ASP A 86 -5.99 0.19 0.01
N LEU A 87 -7.34 0.17 0.02
CA LEU A 87 -8.12 -1.03 0.32
C LEU A 87 -8.61 -1.79 -0.91
N THR A 88 -8.82 -1.16 -2.06
CA THR A 88 -9.50 -1.82 -3.21
C THR A 88 -8.77 -1.73 -4.55
N GLY A 89 -7.69 -0.93 -4.63
CA GLY A 89 -7.00 -0.63 -5.89
C GLY A 89 -7.83 0.19 -6.89
N LEU A 90 -9.04 0.63 -6.53
CA LEU A 90 -9.97 1.37 -7.38
C LEU A 90 -10.26 2.76 -6.82
N LEU A 91 -10.70 3.66 -7.69
CA LEU A 91 -11.29 4.94 -7.34
C LEU A 91 -12.81 4.81 -7.07
N PRO A 92 -13.36 5.64 -6.15
CA PRO A 92 -14.80 5.72 -5.91
C PRO A 92 -15.53 6.20 -7.17
N PHE A 93 -16.78 5.78 -7.34
CA PHE A 93 -17.63 6.43 -8.35
C PHE A 93 -17.99 7.86 -7.92
N SER A 94 -18.18 8.78 -8.87
CA SER A 94 -18.60 10.17 -8.64
C SER A 94 -19.78 10.29 -7.65
N GLN A 95 -20.77 9.42 -7.76
CA GLN A 95 -21.92 9.36 -6.84
C GLN A 95 -21.54 9.01 -5.40
N GLU A 96 -20.52 8.17 -5.20
CA GLU A 96 -20.01 7.84 -3.86
C GLU A 96 -19.25 9.02 -3.26
N VAL A 97 -18.52 9.79 -4.06
CA VAL A 97 -17.87 11.05 -3.65
C VAL A 97 -18.92 12.07 -3.20
N ARG A 98 -19.92 12.34 -4.04
CA ARG A 98 -21.03 13.28 -3.72
C ARG A 98 -21.77 12.85 -2.45
N LYS A 99 -22.03 11.55 -2.26
CA LYS A 99 -22.63 11.00 -1.02
C LYS A 99 -21.73 11.20 0.20
N PHE A 100 -20.43 10.88 0.10
CA PHE A 100 -19.50 11.02 1.22
C PHE A 100 -19.33 12.48 1.68
N LYS A 101 -19.24 13.42 0.72
CA LYS A 101 -19.20 14.86 1.00
C LYS A 101 -20.47 15.36 1.70
N ALA A 102 -21.65 14.84 1.32
CA ALA A 102 -22.93 15.22 1.91
C ALA A 102 -23.15 14.68 3.34
N VAL A 103 -22.38 13.69 3.80
CA VAL A 103 -22.48 13.19 5.18
C VAL A 103 -21.78 14.16 6.15
N ASN A 104 -22.58 14.81 7.01
CA ASN A 104 -22.08 15.59 8.14
C ASN A 104 -22.04 14.71 9.41
N SER A 105 -20.98 13.90 9.54
CA SER A 105 -20.73 13.07 10.72
C SER A 105 -19.23 12.89 10.94
N ARG A 106 -18.79 13.01 12.20
CA ARG A 106 -17.41 12.70 12.61
C ARG A 106 -17.03 11.24 12.33
N GLU A 107 -18.02 10.36 12.25
CA GLU A 107 -17.84 8.92 12.05
C GLU A 107 -17.71 8.49 10.58
N LYS A 108 -17.94 9.39 9.62
CA LYS A 108 -18.02 9.01 8.20
C LYS A 108 -16.72 8.37 7.69
N ARG A 109 -15.56 8.84 8.18
CA ARG A 109 -14.24 8.29 7.84
C ARG A 109 -14.07 6.86 8.35
N ARG A 110 -14.48 6.58 9.59
CA ARG A 110 -14.51 5.22 10.15
C ARG A 110 -15.48 4.30 9.41
N GLN A 111 -16.68 4.80 9.11
CA GLN A 111 -17.72 4.03 8.40
C GLN A 111 -17.31 3.63 6.98
N ILE A 112 -16.62 4.49 6.24
CA ILE A 112 -16.14 4.11 4.89
C ILE A 112 -15.01 3.08 4.96
N VAL A 113 -14.10 3.17 5.94
CA VAL A 113 -13.06 2.15 6.17
C VAL A 113 -13.70 0.78 6.44
N GLU A 114 -14.69 0.69 7.34
CA GLU A 114 -15.40 -0.57 7.61
C GLU A 114 -16.15 -1.11 6.38
N ARG A 115 -16.80 -0.24 5.59
CA ARG A 115 -17.48 -0.67 4.35
C ARG A 115 -16.50 -1.27 3.34
N LEU A 116 -15.32 -0.66 3.18
CA LEU A 116 -14.32 -1.10 2.22
C LEU A 116 -13.59 -2.37 2.68
N LEU A 117 -13.23 -2.50 3.97
CA LEU A 117 -12.62 -3.71 4.56
C LEU A 117 -13.51 -4.96 4.44
N ASN A 118 -14.82 -4.78 4.32
CA ASN A 118 -15.79 -5.86 4.14
C ASN A 118 -16.28 -6.00 2.69
N SER A 119 -15.62 -5.33 1.74
CA SER A 119 -15.95 -5.42 0.31
C SER A 119 -15.22 -6.56 -0.39
N GLU A 120 -15.84 -7.10 -1.45
CA GLU A 120 -15.20 -8.05 -2.36
C GLU A 120 -13.96 -7.46 -3.05
N ALA A 121 -13.96 -6.15 -3.31
CA ALA A 121 -12.83 -5.47 -3.93
C ALA A 121 -11.58 -5.46 -3.03
N PHE A 122 -11.76 -5.39 -1.69
CA PHE A 122 -10.68 -5.59 -0.73
C PHE A 122 -10.13 -7.02 -0.77
N ALA A 123 -11.01 -8.02 -0.79
CA ALA A 123 -10.59 -9.41 -0.85
C ALA A 123 -9.75 -9.69 -2.11
N LEU A 124 -10.17 -9.18 -3.28
CA LEU A 124 -9.42 -9.31 -4.53
C LEU A 124 -8.06 -8.57 -4.49
N TYR A 125 -8.03 -7.30 -4.06
CA TYR A 125 -6.79 -6.51 -4.05
C TYR A 125 -5.75 -7.05 -3.06
N GLN A 126 -6.19 -7.51 -1.88
CA GLN A 126 -5.32 -8.20 -0.94
C GLN A 126 -4.87 -9.59 -1.43
N THR A 127 -5.71 -10.30 -2.19
CA THR A 127 -5.31 -11.57 -2.82
C THR A 127 -4.22 -11.36 -3.88
N MET A 128 -4.29 -10.29 -4.67
CA MET A 128 -3.21 -9.91 -5.61
C MET A 128 -1.88 -9.70 -4.87
N ARG A 129 -1.89 -8.91 -3.78
CA ARG A 129 -0.71 -8.67 -2.93
C ARG A 129 -0.15 -9.94 -2.32
N TRP A 130 -1.01 -10.86 -1.87
CA TRP A 130 -0.59 -12.18 -1.40
C TRP A 130 -0.05 -13.07 -2.54
N GLY A 131 -0.61 -12.97 -3.74
CA GLY A 131 -0.16 -13.71 -4.91
C GLY A 131 1.26 -13.38 -5.33
N ASP A 132 1.66 -12.11 -5.19
CA ASP A 132 3.03 -11.65 -5.41
C ASP A 132 4.01 -12.33 -4.43
N ILE A 133 3.69 -12.30 -3.13
CA ILE A 133 4.54 -12.83 -2.04
C ILE A 133 4.61 -14.37 -2.04
N LEU A 134 3.48 -15.01 -2.35
CA LEU A 134 3.32 -16.47 -2.37
C LEU A 134 3.68 -17.09 -3.73
N ARG A 135 4.24 -16.29 -4.65
CA ARG A 135 4.75 -16.70 -5.97
C ARG A 135 3.74 -17.47 -6.80
N ILE A 136 2.53 -16.92 -6.98
CA ILE A 136 1.49 -17.56 -7.80
C ILE A 136 1.77 -17.27 -9.28
N LYS A 137 2.50 -18.19 -9.94
CA LYS A 137 2.96 -18.10 -11.33
C LYS A 137 3.04 -19.47 -11.99
N SER A 138 2.59 -19.60 -13.25
CA SER A 138 2.68 -20.88 -13.99
C SER A 138 4.01 -21.12 -14.69
N GLU A 139 4.73 -20.07 -15.06
CA GLU A 139 6.02 -20.14 -15.77
C GLU A 139 7.20 -20.42 -14.83
N PHE A 140 8.35 -20.73 -15.43
CA PHE A 140 9.64 -20.72 -14.78
C PHE A 140 9.90 -19.39 -14.03
N PRO A 141 10.55 -19.40 -12.84
CA PRO A 141 11.12 -20.54 -12.13
C PRO A 141 10.11 -21.31 -11.26
N ILE A 142 8.87 -20.84 -11.12
CA ILE A 142 7.90 -21.37 -10.15
C ILE A 142 7.21 -22.65 -10.66
N ASN A 143 6.78 -22.68 -11.92
CA ASN A 143 6.21 -23.87 -12.56
C ASN A 143 4.98 -24.48 -11.84
N LEU A 144 4.07 -23.67 -11.29
CA LEU A 144 2.74 -24.17 -10.89
C LEU A 144 1.94 -24.50 -12.15
N TRP A 145 1.22 -25.61 -12.19
CA TRP A 145 0.28 -25.82 -13.30
C TRP A 145 -0.94 -24.88 -13.14
N PRO A 146 -1.59 -24.40 -14.20
CA PRO A 146 -2.74 -23.49 -14.07
C PRO A 146 -3.86 -23.99 -13.14
N ASN A 147 -4.10 -25.30 -13.05
CA ASN A 147 -5.02 -25.88 -12.06
C ASN A 147 -4.59 -25.58 -10.61
N ALA A 148 -3.30 -25.69 -10.31
CA ALA A 148 -2.71 -25.36 -9.02
C ALA A 148 -2.73 -23.84 -8.75
N VAL A 149 -2.41 -23.00 -9.75
CA VAL A 149 -2.54 -21.53 -9.67
C VAL A 149 -3.96 -21.13 -9.28
N GLN A 150 -4.97 -21.66 -9.99
CA GLN A 150 -6.38 -21.34 -9.75
C GLN A 150 -6.87 -21.90 -8.41
N ALA A 151 -6.44 -23.10 -8.01
CA ALA A 151 -6.73 -23.66 -6.69
C ALA A 151 -6.17 -22.76 -5.57
N TYR A 152 -4.89 -22.40 -5.67
CA TYR A 152 -4.18 -21.62 -4.65
C TYR A 152 -4.72 -20.20 -4.52
N HIS A 153 -4.91 -19.50 -5.65
CA HIS A 153 -5.49 -18.16 -5.69
C HIS A 153 -6.91 -18.13 -5.10
N ARG A 154 -7.79 -19.09 -5.45
CA ARG A 154 -9.15 -19.14 -4.91
C ARG A 154 -9.18 -19.41 -3.40
N TRP A 155 -8.25 -20.22 -2.88
CA TRP A 155 -8.14 -20.44 -1.44
C TRP A 155 -7.69 -19.19 -0.69
N ILE A 156 -6.69 -18.46 -1.21
CA ILE A 156 -6.24 -17.18 -0.62
C ILE A 156 -7.39 -16.17 -0.65
N LEU A 157 -8.11 -16.06 -1.77
CA LEU A 157 -9.28 -15.18 -1.89
C LEU A 157 -10.37 -15.53 -0.87
N ALA A 158 -10.66 -16.82 -0.67
CA ALA A 158 -11.61 -17.25 0.35
C ALA A 158 -11.13 -16.93 1.77
N ALA A 159 -9.86 -17.17 2.09
CA ALA A 159 -9.26 -16.89 3.39
C ALA A 159 -9.32 -15.38 3.72
N VAL A 160 -8.93 -14.51 2.78
CA VAL A 160 -8.99 -13.05 2.94
C VAL A 160 -10.43 -12.55 3.03
N ARG A 161 -11.33 -13.03 2.17
CA ARG A 161 -12.75 -12.65 2.17
C ARG A 161 -13.41 -12.97 3.50
N ASN A 162 -13.17 -14.18 4.01
CA ASN A 162 -13.76 -14.69 5.25
C ASN A 162 -13.04 -14.21 6.52
N ASN A 163 -12.00 -13.38 6.40
CA ASN A 163 -11.17 -12.89 7.49
C ASN A 163 -10.54 -14.02 8.34
N MET A 164 -9.98 -15.03 7.68
CA MET A 164 -9.22 -16.10 8.35
C MET A 164 -8.10 -15.49 9.21
N PRO A 165 -7.99 -15.87 10.50
CA PRO A 165 -6.89 -15.47 11.37
C PRO A 165 -5.52 -15.75 10.74
N TYR A 166 -4.57 -14.83 10.87
CA TYR A 166 -3.28 -14.96 10.16
C TYR A 166 -2.41 -16.12 10.67
N ASP A 167 -2.53 -16.46 11.95
CA ASP A 167 -1.99 -17.70 12.53
C ASP A 167 -2.55 -18.96 11.85
N GLU A 168 -3.87 -19.04 11.68
CA GLU A 168 -4.52 -20.16 10.97
C GLU A 168 -4.08 -20.22 9.49
N PHE A 169 -4.04 -19.07 8.81
CA PHE A 169 -3.59 -18.97 7.42
C PHE A 169 -2.16 -19.49 7.24
N VAL A 170 -1.23 -19.07 8.10
CA VAL A 170 0.19 -19.49 8.01
C VAL A 170 0.37 -20.95 8.45
N ARG A 171 -0.37 -21.41 9.48
CA ARG A 171 -0.39 -22.82 9.87
C ARG A 171 -0.88 -23.72 8.74
N ALA A 172 -1.92 -23.31 8.02
CA ALA A 172 -2.44 -24.04 6.87
C ALA A 172 -1.37 -24.19 5.78
N LEU A 173 -0.65 -23.12 5.44
CA LEU A 173 0.46 -23.16 4.47
C LEU A 173 1.63 -24.04 4.93
N LEU A 174 2.09 -23.87 6.17
CA LEU A 174 3.29 -24.55 6.68
C LEU A 174 3.08 -26.04 6.97
N THR A 175 1.86 -26.51 7.22
CA THR A 175 1.59 -27.91 7.61
C THR A 175 0.85 -28.73 6.56
N ALA A 176 0.52 -28.12 5.41
CA ALA A 176 -0.25 -28.74 4.33
C ALA A 176 0.34 -30.06 3.84
N SER A 177 -0.52 -31.06 3.63
CA SER A 177 -0.19 -32.30 2.91
C SER A 177 -1.39 -32.71 2.08
N GLY A 178 -1.17 -33.16 0.84
CA GLY A 178 -2.24 -33.38 -0.13
C GLY A 178 -1.84 -33.01 -1.55
N SER A 179 -2.82 -32.95 -2.44
CA SER A 179 -2.68 -32.64 -3.86
C SER A 179 -2.51 -31.15 -4.11
N ASN A 180 -1.59 -30.78 -5.00
CA ASN A 180 -1.46 -29.40 -5.49
C ASN A 180 -2.71 -28.87 -6.24
N PHE A 181 -3.62 -29.75 -6.66
CA PHE A 181 -4.89 -29.36 -7.33
C PHE A 181 -6.11 -29.40 -6.40
N ARG A 182 -6.08 -30.19 -5.31
CA ARG A 182 -7.24 -30.41 -4.41
C ARG A 182 -7.06 -29.87 -2.99
N ASP A 183 -5.81 -29.69 -2.54
CA ASP A 183 -5.45 -29.21 -1.20
C ASP A 183 -4.64 -27.91 -1.32
N PRO A 184 -5.28 -26.76 -1.63
CA PRO A 184 -4.60 -25.58 -2.17
C PRO A 184 -3.38 -25.07 -1.37
N PRO A 185 -3.35 -25.09 -0.01
CA PRO A 185 -2.19 -24.66 0.76
C PRO A 185 -0.89 -25.42 0.47
N VAL A 186 -0.94 -26.65 -0.04
CA VAL A 186 0.30 -27.39 -0.38
C VAL A 186 1.10 -26.70 -1.48
N ASN A 187 0.48 -25.77 -2.22
CA ASN A 187 1.17 -25.00 -3.24
C ASN A 187 2.25 -24.09 -2.68
N PHE A 188 2.29 -23.80 -1.38
CA PHE A 188 3.45 -23.20 -0.73
C PHE A 188 4.75 -23.98 -1.00
N PHE A 189 4.70 -25.32 -0.93
CA PHE A 189 5.84 -26.21 -1.21
C PHE A 189 6.11 -26.42 -2.70
N ARG A 190 5.18 -25.99 -3.56
CA ARG A 190 5.30 -26.07 -5.03
C ARG A 190 5.75 -24.76 -5.66
N ALA A 191 5.41 -23.63 -5.05
CA ALA A 191 5.72 -22.29 -5.50
C ALA A 191 7.13 -21.88 -5.06
N VAL A 192 8.12 -22.68 -5.43
CA VAL A 192 9.54 -22.49 -5.13
C VAL A 192 10.39 -22.92 -6.30
N GLN A 193 11.50 -22.20 -6.53
CA GLN A 193 12.40 -22.42 -7.66
C GLN A 193 13.03 -23.83 -7.66
N LYS A 194 13.18 -24.45 -6.48
CA LYS A 194 13.70 -25.80 -6.29
C LYS A 194 13.07 -26.45 -5.06
N LYS A 195 12.70 -27.73 -5.20
CA LYS A 195 12.02 -28.53 -4.17
C LYS A 195 12.99 -29.07 -3.10
N ASP A 196 13.88 -28.24 -2.57
CA ASP A 196 14.84 -28.64 -1.53
C ASP A 196 14.57 -27.95 -0.17
N PRO A 197 15.03 -28.55 0.95
CA PRO A 197 14.70 -28.04 2.29
C PRO A 197 15.28 -26.65 2.61
N VAL A 198 16.40 -26.27 1.98
CA VAL A 198 17.03 -24.95 2.18
C VAL A 198 16.22 -23.87 1.49
N VAL A 199 15.79 -24.09 0.25
CA VAL A 199 14.92 -23.14 -0.47
C VAL A 199 13.56 -23.02 0.23
N LEU A 200 13.00 -24.10 0.79
CA LEU A 200 11.79 -24.04 1.60
C LEU A 200 11.98 -23.23 2.90
N ALA A 201 13.11 -23.41 3.59
CA ALA A 201 13.47 -22.64 4.78
C ALA A 201 13.63 -21.14 4.48
N GLN A 202 14.38 -20.80 3.43
CA GLN A 202 14.56 -19.44 2.93
C GLN A 202 13.21 -18.79 2.56
N THR A 203 12.33 -19.55 1.89
CA THR A 203 10.99 -19.11 1.51
C THR A 203 10.11 -18.81 2.73
N ALA A 204 10.12 -19.69 3.74
CA ALA A 204 9.38 -19.48 4.98
C ALA A 204 9.91 -18.28 5.79
N GLY A 205 11.24 -18.15 5.88
CA GLY A 205 11.91 -17.02 6.53
C GLY A 205 11.56 -15.68 5.87
N LEU A 206 11.64 -15.59 4.54
CA LEU A 206 11.29 -14.35 3.84
C LEU A 206 9.81 -13.96 4.03
N ILE A 207 8.88 -14.90 3.82
CA ILE A 207 7.44 -14.58 3.84
C ILE A 207 6.96 -14.28 5.26
N PHE A 208 7.23 -15.20 6.20
CA PHE A 208 6.59 -15.19 7.53
C PHE A 208 7.47 -14.59 8.63
N MET A 209 8.78 -14.46 8.40
CA MET A 209 9.70 -13.81 9.34
C MET A 209 10.21 -12.46 8.83
N GLY A 210 10.06 -12.16 7.54
CA GLY A 210 10.54 -10.92 6.94
C GLY A 210 12.07 -10.82 6.93
N VAL A 211 12.78 -11.96 6.85
CA VAL A 211 14.25 -12.03 6.88
C VAL A 211 14.76 -12.63 5.57
N ARG A 212 15.58 -11.87 4.83
CA ARG A 212 15.98 -12.25 3.47
C ARG A 212 17.02 -13.37 3.44
N PRO A 213 16.98 -14.29 2.46
CA PRO A 213 17.87 -15.45 2.36
C PRO A 213 19.37 -15.14 2.52
N GLU A 214 19.83 -14.01 1.98
CA GLU A 214 21.22 -13.55 1.97
C GLU A 214 21.72 -13.00 3.32
N THR A 215 20.82 -12.68 4.25
CA THR A 215 21.16 -12.13 5.57
C THR A 215 21.38 -13.21 6.64
N TRP A 216 20.93 -14.44 6.36
CA TRP A 216 21.04 -15.59 7.26
C TRP A 216 22.44 -16.18 7.29
N LYS A 217 22.93 -16.58 8.47
CA LYS A 217 24.13 -17.43 8.54
C LYS A 217 23.79 -18.83 8.05
N LYS A 218 24.76 -19.47 7.38
CA LYS A 218 24.57 -20.82 6.83
C LYS A 218 24.06 -21.82 7.88
N GLN A 219 24.61 -21.82 9.11
CA GLN A 219 24.15 -22.75 10.15
C GLN A 219 22.69 -22.53 10.58
N GLU A 220 22.20 -21.29 10.53
CA GLU A 220 20.81 -20.95 10.88
C GLU A 220 19.84 -21.46 9.81
N ILE A 221 20.23 -21.34 8.53
CA ILE A 221 19.42 -21.83 7.40
C ILE A 221 19.47 -23.35 7.27
N ASP A 222 20.64 -23.99 7.49
CA ASP A 222 20.77 -25.45 7.51
C ASP A 222 19.95 -26.05 8.67
N GLY A 223 19.91 -25.36 9.82
CA GLY A 223 19.05 -25.70 10.97
C GLY A 223 17.55 -25.56 10.67
N LEU A 224 17.14 -24.44 10.07
CA LEU A 224 15.75 -24.21 9.66
C LEU A 224 15.29 -25.19 8.56
N ALA A 225 16.19 -25.55 7.64
CA ALA A 225 15.96 -26.57 6.62
C ALA A 225 15.63 -27.95 7.21
N GLY A 226 16.10 -28.25 8.43
CA GLY A 226 15.75 -29.46 9.16
C GLY A 226 14.24 -29.66 9.34
N PHE A 227 13.45 -28.59 9.48
CA PHE A 227 11.98 -28.70 9.60
C PHE A 227 11.29 -29.05 8.27
N PHE A 228 11.92 -28.74 7.13
CA PHE A 228 11.42 -29.04 5.78
C PHE A 228 12.06 -30.29 5.17
N SER A 229 13.07 -30.86 5.84
CA SER A 229 13.84 -32.03 5.39
C SER A 229 12.98 -33.21 4.95
N LYS A 230 11.93 -33.52 5.72
CA LYS A 230 11.01 -34.66 5.52
C LYS A 230 9.89 -34.39 4.52
N VAL A 231 9.84 -33.23 3.86
CA VAL A 231 8.88 -32.97 2.77
C VAL A 231 9.23 -33.83 1.56
N ALA A 232 8.25 -34.59 1.07
CA ALA A 232 8.35 -35.44 -0.10
C ALA A 232 7.23 -35.15 -1.10
N TYR A 233 7.45 -35.62 -2.33
CA TYR A 233 6.57 -35.39 -3.47
C TYR A 233 6.34 -36.71 -4.20
N LYS A 234 5.13 -36.94 -4.71
CA LYS A 234 4.83 -38.05 -5.62
C LYS A 234 3.83 -37.60 -6.68
N GLY A 235 4.04 -38.01 -7.93
CA GLY A 235 3.06 -37.79 -8.99
C GLY A 235 1.80 -38.64 -8.78
N THR A 236 0.74 -38.32 -9.50
CA THR A 236 -0.48 -39.15 -9.60
C THR A 236 -0.68 -39.60 -11.05
N ALA A 237 -1.83 -40.22 -11.34
CA ALA A 237 -2.25 -40.51 -12.72
C ALA A 237 -2.72 -39.26 -13.48
N GLU A 238 -3.03 -38.15 -12.79
CA GLU A 238 -3.40 -36.89 -13.42
C GLU A 238 -2.15 -36.08 -13.78
N TRP A 239 -2.06 -35.68 -15.04
CA TRP A 239 -0.88 -34.98 -15.54
C TRP A 239 -0.69 -33.64 -14.80
N LYS A 240 0.56 -33.38 -14.38
CA LYS A 240 1.02 -32.22 -13.59
C LYS A 240 0.47 -32.13 -12.15
N GLU A 241 -0.34 -33.09 -11.70
CA GLU A 241 -0.66 -33.24 -10.27
C GLU A 241 0.52 -33.88 -9.53
N GLU A 242 0.82 -33.36 -8.34
CA GLU A 242 1.67 -34.02 -7.35
C GLU A 242 1.07 -33.89 -5.95
N ILE A 243 1.19 -34.97 -5.19
CA ILE A 243 0.93 -34.97 -3.75
C ILE A 243 2.20 -34.53 -3.02
N VAL A 244 2.09 -33.46 -2.22
CA VAL A 244 3.09 -33.06 -1.22
C VAL A 244 2.74 -33.75 0.10
N TYR A 245 3.70 -34.40 0.75
CA TYR A 245 3.44 -35.12 2.00
C TYR A 245 4.68 -35.18 2.92
N TYR A 246 4.44 -35.44 4.20
CA TYR A 246 5.47 -35.80 5.15
C TYR A 246 5.91 -37.25 4.93
N ASN A 247 7.20 -37.47 4.68
CA ASN A 247 7.82 -38.79 4.59
C ASN A 247 8.81 -38.98 5.76
N PRO A 248 8.48 -39.79 6.79
CA PRO A 248 9.37 -40.01 7.93
C PRO A 248 10.69 -40.68 7.54
N ASP A 249 10.68 -41.54 6.53
CA ASP A 249 11.80 -42.39 6.12
C ASP A 249 12.83 -41.67 5.23
N LYS A 250 12.50 -40.45 4.75
CA LYS A 250 13.40 -39.64 3.92
C LYS A 250 14.67 -39.29 4.72
N PRO A 251 15.89 -39.62 4.26
CA PRO A 251 17.12 -39.38 5.01
C PRO A 251 17.40 -37.89 5.19
N TRP A 252 18.01 -37.53 6.31
CA TRP A 252 18.48 -36.18 6.64
C TRP A 252 19.52 -36.27 7.76
N ASP A 253 20.73 -35.76 7.50
CA ASP A 253 21.88 -35.95 8.40
C ASP A 253 22.02 -34.82 9.45
N GLY A 254 21.22 -33.75 9.33
CA GLY A 254 21.16 -32.65 10.28
C GLY A 254 20.11 -32.85 11.38
N SER A 255 20.02 -31.89 12.30
CA SER A 255 18.88 -31.75 13.22
C SER A 255 18.19 -30.41 13.00
N PRO A 256 16.87 -30.30 13.23
CA PRO A 256 16.17 -29.03 13.12
C PRO A 256 16.61 -28.09 14.26
N VAL A 257 16.86 -26.83 13.93
CA VAL A 257 17.25 -25.80 14.90
C VAL A 257 16.41 -24.57 14.62
N PHE A 258 15.74 -24.05 15.64
CA PHE A 258 14.99 -22.80 15.50
C PHE A 258 15.96 -21.62 15.31
N PRO A 259 15.60 -20.63 14.49
CA PRO A 259 16.26 -19.33 14.44
C PRO A 259 16.53 -18.77 15.85
N GLY A 260 17.75 -18.25 16.06
CA GLY A 260 18.28 -17.95 17.40
C GLY A 260 19.03 -19.13 18.07
N GLY A 261 19.18 -20.27 17.39
CA GLY A 261 20.07 -21.36 17.81
C GLY A 261 19.48 -22.35 18.82
N LYS A 262 18.18 -22.24 19.15
CA LYS A 262 17.50 -23.18 20.05
C LYS A 262 17.30 -24.53 19.34
N PRO A 263 17.91 -25.64 19.79
CA PRO A 263 17.72 -26.94 19.14
C PRO A 263 16.26 -27.40 19.20
N ALA A 264 15.79 -28.06 18.14
CA ALA A 264 14.56 -28.83 18.15
C ALA A 264 14.91 -30.32 18.04
N ALA A 265 14.33 -31.15 18.90
CA ALA A 265 14.45 -32.59 18.75
C ALA A 265 13.47 -33.07 17.67
N PHE A 266 13.93 -33.95 16.77
CA PHE A 266 12.98 -34.74 15.99
C PHE A 266 12.16 -35.60 16.95
N ILE A 267 10.86 -35.34 17.03
CA ILE A 267 9.93 -36.18 17.80
C ILE A 267 9.44 -37.26 16.84
N THR A 268 9.85 -38.50 17.08
CA THR A 268 9.55 -39.66 16.23
C THR A 268 8.06 -39.77 15.92
N GLY A 269 7.73 -39.96 14.64
CA GLY A 269 6.33 -40.05 14.17
C GLY A 269 5.60 -38.71 14.02
N THR A 270 6.23 -37.57 14.35
CA THR A 270 5.65 -36.23 14.13
C THR A 270 6.25 -35.56 12.89
N ASP A 271 5.41 -34.78 12.20
CA ASP A 271 5.84 -33.90 11.11
C ASP A 271 6.60 -32.68 11.69
N PRO A 272 7.91 -32.50 11.41
CA PRO A 272 8.69 -31.39 11.93
C PRO A 272 8.12 -30.01 11.55
N ARG A 273 7.40 -29.92 10.43
CA ARG A 273 6.75 -28.66 10.01
C ARG A 273 5.71 -28.18 11.00
N ARG A 274 5.05 -29.10 11.72
CA ARG A 274 4.12 -28.74 12.81
C ARG A 274 4.87 -28.07 13.96
N GLN A 275 6.00 -28.63 14.37
CA GLN A 275 6.86 -28.02 15.39
C GLN A 275 7.36 -26.64 14.98
N PHE A 276 7.69 -26.43 13.70
CA PHE A 276 8.06 -25.11 13.18
C PHE A 276 6.89 -24.12 13.24
N ALA A 277 5.69 -24.54 12.80
CA ALA A 277 4.49 -23.72 12.91
C ALA A 277 4.14 -23.39 14.37
N ASP A 278 4.24 -24.36 15.29
CA ASP A 278 3.97 -24.19 16.72
C ASP A 278 4.95 -23.25 17.42
N TRP A 279 6.19 -23.14 16.92
CA TRP A 279 7.19 -22.19 17.42
C TRP A 279 7.04 -20.78 16.80
N LEU A 280 6.82 -20.74 15.48
CA LEU A 280 6.72 -19.48 14.74
C LEU A 280 5.48 -18.69 15.15
N ILE A 281 4.36 -19.40 15.30
CA ILE A 281 3.03 -18.85 15.51
C ILE A 281 2.76 -18.73 17.01
N THR A 282 3.56 -17.88 17.67
CA THR A 282 3.43 -17.53 19.09
C THR A 282 3.38 -16.02 19.24
N SER A 283 2.78 -15.52 20.34
CA SER A 283 2.68 -14.09 20.64
C SER A 283 4.05 -13.45 20.90
N GLU A 284 5.02 -14.24 21.35
CA GLU A 284 6.37 -13.81 21.74
C GLU A 284 7.40 -13.98 20.60
N ASN A 285 7.01 -14.53 19.44
CA ASN A 285 7.95 -14.71 18.33
C ASN A 285 8.41 -13.34 17.78
N PRO A 286 9.72 -13.04 17.76
CA PRO A 286 10.19 -11.69 17.46
C PRO A 286 10.07 -11.29 15.97
N TRP A 287 9.73 -12.26 15.10
CA TRP A 287 9.59 -12.05 13.66
C TRP A 287 8.15 -12.14 13.17
N PHE A 288 7.35 -13.11 13.63
CA PHE A 288 6.08 -13.49 13.00
C PHE A 288 5.07 -12.33 12.85
N SER A 289 4.65 -11.75 13.97
CA SER A 289 3.77 -10.57 13.96
C SER A 289 4.48 -9.36 13.35
N LYS A 290 5.79 -9.20 13.57
CA LYS A 290 6.59 -8.06 13.11
C LYS A 290 6.61 -7.95 11.59
N ALA A 291 6.79 -9.07 10.90
CA ALA A 291 6.82 -9.14 9.44
C ALA A 291 5.49 -8.70 8.81
N ILE A 292 4.36 -9.22 9.28
CA ILE A 292 3.06 -8.89 8.67
C ILE A 292 2.58 -7.48 9.04
N VAL A 293 2.82 -7.01 10.27
CA VAL A 293 2.50 -5.63 10.68
C VAL A 293 3.30 -4.63 9.86
N ASN A 294 4.63 -4.83 9.73
CA ASN A 294 5.49 -3.94 8.95
C ASN A 294 5.09 -3.90 7.46
N ARG A 295 4.65 -5.04 6.92
CA ARG A 295 4.16 -5.18 5.54
C ARG A 295 2.81 -4.48 5.31
N ILE A 296 1.86 -4.60 6.24
CA ILE A 296 0.58 -3.86 6.19
C ILE A 296 0.84 -2.35 6.28
N TRP A 297 1.72 -1.94 7.19
CA TRP A 297 2.13 -0.54 7.31
C TRP A 297 2.76 -0.02 6.01
N PHE A 298 3.67 -0.77 5.39
CA PHE A 298 4.25 -0.41 4.09
C PHE A 298 3.18 -0.27 2.99
N TRP A 299 2.20 -1.18 2.90
CA TRP A 299 1.12 -1.08 1.90
C TRP A 299 0.29 0.20 2.03
N LEU A 300 0.05 0.66 3.26
CA LEU A 300 -0.77 1.83 3.58
C LEU A 300 0.00 3.16 3.61
N MET A 301 1.27 3.15 4.04
CA MET A 301 2.10 4.34 4.25
C MET A 301 3.23 4.50 3.22
N GLY A 302 3.37 3.57 2.27
CA GLY A 302 4.42 3.57 1.24
C GLY A 302 5.84 3.24 1.74
N ARG A 303 6.06 3.24 3.06
CA ARG A 303 7.35 2.96 3.71
C ARG A 303 7.12 2.20 5.01
N GLY A 304 7.72 1.01 5.14
CA GLY A 304 7.66 0.20 6.37
C GLY A 304 8.36 0.89 7.55
N ILE A 305 7.94 0.58 8.78
CA ILE A 305 8.58 1.08 10.02
C ILE A 305 10.01 0.54 10.10
N ILE A 306 10.22 -0.70 9.67
CA ILE A 306 11.51 -1.17 9.14
C ILE A 306 11.41 -1.05 7.62
N HIS A 307 12.40 -0.40 7.00
CA HIS A 307 12.50 -0.26 5.56
C HIS A 307 13.86 -0.85 5.13
N GLU A 308 13.94 -1.81 4.24
CA GLU A 308 12.88 -2.36 3.38
C GLU A 308 11.91 -3.30 4.12
N PRO A 309 10.65 -3.48 3.66
CA PRO A 309 9.58 -4.03 4.49
C PRO A 309 9.72 -5.52 4.84
N ASP A 310 10.58 -6.24 4.13
CA ASP A 310 10.92 -7.65 4.28
C ASP A 310 12.43 -7.86 4.52
N ASP A 311 13.11 -6.85 5.06
CA ASP A 311 14.54 -6.85 5.41
C ASP A 311 14.75 -6.62 6.93
N ILE A 312 14.14 -7.49 7.75
CA ILE A 312 14.23 -7.46 9.21
C ILE A 312 15.54 -8.11 9.66
N ARG A 313 16.51 -7.29 10.05
CA ARG A 313 17.82 -7.71 10.56
C ARG A 313 18.38 -6.74 11.60
N PRO A 314 19.31 -7.16 12.48
CA PRO A 314 19.78 -6.33 13.60
C PRO A 314 20.42 -4.99 13.20
N ASP A 315 21.00 -4.92 12.00
CA ASP A 315 21.63 -3.75 11.39
C ASP A 315 20.66 -2.87 10.57
N ASN A 316 19.38 -3.27 10.45
CA ASN A 316 18.31 -2.46 9.86
C ASN A 316 17.25 -2.09 10.93
N PRO A 317 17.53 -1.09 11.79
CA PRO A 317 16.66 -0.75 12.90
C PRO A 317 15.34 -0.11 12.46
N SER A 318 14.29 -0.36 13.24
CA SER A 318 13.00 0.28 13.03
C SER A 318 13.07 1.79 13.34
N GLN A 319 12.35 2.59 12.56
CA GLN A 319 12.25 4.04 12.77
C GLN A 319 11.41 4.39 14.01
N ASN A 320 10.60 3.45 14.50
CA ASN A 320 9.77 3.60 15.69
C ASN A 320 9.46 2.23 16.33
N GLU A 321 10.41 1.67 17.08
CA GLU A 321 10.28 0.33 17.68
C GLU A 321 9.09 0.21 18.65
N GLU A 322 8.76 1.29 19.38
CA GLU A 322 7.60 1.30 20.28
C GLU A 322 6.27 1.12 19.52
N LEU A 323 6.11 1.82 18.38
CA LEU A 323 4.94 1.69 17.52
C LEU A 323 4.86 0.29 16.91
N LEU A 324 5.98 -0.23 16.42
CA LEU A 324 6.06 -1.56 15.82
C LEU A 324 5.73 -2.64 16.87
N SER A 325 6.37 -2.57 18.04
CA SER A 325 6.14 -3.47 19.18
C SER A 325 4.68 -3.45 19.63
N TRP A 326 4.09 -2.26 19.82
CA TRP A 326 2.68 -2.14 20.17
C TRP A 326 1.75 -2.76 19.11
N LEU A 327 1.94 -2.45 17.82
CA LEU A 327 1.13 -3.04 16.74
C LEU A 327 1.29 -4.57 16.66
N THR A 328 2.48 -5.12 16.96
CA THR A 328 2.68 -6.58 17.01
C THR A 328 1.98 -7.25 18.19
N SER A 329 1.94 -6.60 19.36
CA SER A 329 1.17 -7.08 20.51
C SER A 329 -0.33 -6.97 20.25
N GLU A 330 -0.78 -5.87 19.66
CA GLU A 330 -2.18 -5.61 19.30
C GLU A 330 -2.71 -6.69 18.35
N LEU A 331 -1.92 -7.10 17.34
CA LEU A 331 -2.27 -8.20 16.44
C LEU A 331 -2.48 -9.52 17.18
N ALA A 332 -1.57 -9.88 18.10
CA ALA A 332 -1.65 -11.13 18.85
C ALA A 332 -2.85 -11.14 19.81
N VAL A 333 -3.08 -10.04 20.55
CA VAL A 333 -4.23 -9.88 21.46
C VAL A 333 -5.56 -9.99 20.72
N ASN A 334 -5.65 -9.45 19.50
CA ASN A 334 -6.84 -9.52 18.65
C ASN A 334 -6.88 -10.77 17.75
N LYS A 335 -6.28 -11.88 18.21
CA LYS A 335 -6.34 -13.21 17.56
C LYS A 335 -5.95 -13.17 16.07
N TYR A 336 -4.89 -12.42 15.78
CA TYR A 336 -4.31 -12.32 14.44
C TYR A 336 -5.27 -11.81 13.34
N ASP A 337 -6.29 -11.02 13.70
CA ASP A 337 -7.15 -10.30 12.74
C ASP A 337 -6.36 -9.22 11.99
N LEU A 338 -6.06 -9.45 10.71
CA LEU A 338 -5.37 -8.46 9.88
C LEU A 338 -6.22 -7.21 9.61
N LYS A 339 -7.55 -7.34 9.44
CA LYS A 339 -8.43 -6.19 9.19
C LYS A 339 -8.45 -5.23 10.38
N HIS A 340 -8.22 -5.72 11.60
CA HIS A 340 -8.05 -4.90 12.79
C HIS A 340 -6.83 -3.97 12.68
N ILE A 341 -5.68 -4.46 12.20
CA ILE A 341 -4.49 -3.63 11.98
C ILE A 341 -4.72 -2.59 10.88
N PHE A 342 -5.36 -2.95 9.77
CA PHE A 342 -5.79 -1.97 8.76
C PHE A 342 -6.68 -0.89 9.36
N ARG A 343 -7.71 -1.28 10.13
CA ARG A 343 -8.66 -0.37 10.80
C ARG A 343 -7.95 0.61 11.72
N ILE A 344 -7.05 0.16 12.58
CA ILE A 344 -6.32 1.05 13.51
C ILE A 344 -5.45 2.05 12.74
N ILE A 345 -4.68 1.59 11.76
CA ILE A 345 -3.81 2.46 10.96
C ILE A 345 -4.66 3.52 10.23
N MET A 346 -5.71 3.11 9.52
CA MET A 346 -6.49 4.02 8.68
C MET A 346 -7.34 5.04 9.46
N ASN A 347 -7.64 4.76 10.74
CA ASN A 347 -8.32 5.70 11.64
C ASN A 347 -7.35 6.54 12.50
N SER A 348 -6.03 6.39 12.33
CA SER A 348 -5.04 7.27 12.99
C SER A 348 -5.00 8.65 12.34
N ALA A 349 -4.60 9.67 13.08
CA ALA A 349 -4.26 10.98 12.51
C ALA A 349 -3.00 10.88 11.62
N VAL A 350 -2.02 10.04 11.98
CA VAL A 350 -0.78 9.81 11.20
C VAL A 350 -1.09 9.37 9.76
N TYR A 351 -1.99 8.41 9.55
CA TYR A 351 -2.44 7.99 8.21
C TYR A 351 -3.25 9.07 7.49
N GLN A 352 -3.93 9.94 8.23
CA GLN A 352 -4.82 10.98 7.70
C GLN A 352 -4.13 12.34 7.47
N GLN A 353 -2.81 12.43 7.63
CA GLN A 353 -2.05 13.62 7.25
C GLN A 353 -2.14 13.90 5.75
N SER A 354 -2.03 15.18 5.39
CA SER A 354 -1.74 15.65 4.04
C SER A 354 -0.39 15.11 3.56
N SER A 355 -0.24 14.97 2.24
CA SER A 355 1.05 14.70 1.61
C SER A 355 1.87 15.96 1.33
N ILE A 356 1.32 17.15 1.61
CA ILE A 356 1.98 18.43 1.40
C ILE A 356 2.66 18.83 2.72
N PRO A 357 4.00 18.75 2.83
CA PRO A 357 4.69 19.11 4.06
C PRO A 357 4.53 20.60 4.38
N LEU A 358 4.66 20.96 5.67
CA LEU A 358 4.74 22.35 6.10
C LEU A 358 6.16 22.90 5.93
N ASN A 359 7.15 22.23 6.53
CA ASN A 359 8.56 22.57 6.49
C ASN A 359 9.39 21.27 6.42
N PRO A 360 9.52 20.63 5.25
CA PRO A 360 10.16 19.32 5.15
C PRO A 360 11.68 19.39 5.35
N LEU A 361 12.21 18.57 6.26
CA LEU A 361 13.64 18.29 6.35
C LEU A 361 13.95 16.89 5.77
N PRO A 362 15.17 16.64 5.27
CA PRO A 362 15.57 15.31 4.81
C PRO A 362 15.39 14.24 5.89
N GLY A 363 14.66 13.16 5.59
CA GLY A 363 14.41 12.07 6.53
C GLY A 363 13.12 12.21 7.34
N ASP A 364 12.32 13.27 7.16
CA ASP A 364 11.02 13.41 7.83
C ASP A 364 9.96 12.45 7.25
N GLU A 365 10.10 12.08 5.97
CA GLU A 365 9.34 11.02 5.31
C GLU A 365 9.54 9.64 5.96
N CYS A 366 10.69 9.44 6.63
CA CYS A 366 10.99 8.23 7.40
C CYS A 366 10.31 8.18 8.78
N LYS A 367 9.90 9.35 9.30
CA LYS A 367 9.28 9.50 10.64
C LYS A 367 7.75 9.67 10.56
N TYR A 368 7.18 9.68 9.35
CA TYR A 368 5.75 9.86 9.07
C TYR A 368 5.22 11.25 9.49
N ALA A 369 5.99 12.30 9.24
CA ALA A 369 5.57 13.69 9.45
C ALA A 369 4.51 14.21 8.44
N PHE A 370 4.30 13.46 7.35
CA PHE A 370 3.31 13.70 6.31
C PHE A 370 3.03 12.36 5.60
N TYR A 371 2.00 12.32 4.75
CA TYR A 371 1.69 11.11 3.97
C TYR A 371 2.61 10.97 2.74
N ASN A 372 3.26 9.82 2.59
CA ASN A 372 4.23 9.59 1.51
C ASN A 372 3.53 9.31 0.18
N ILE A 373 3.70 10.23 -0.78
CA ILE A 373 3.22 10.10 -2.16
C ILE A 373 3.88 8.89 -2.83
N ARG A 374 3.09 8.08 -3.53
CA ARG A 374 3.59 6.93 -4.30
C ARG A 374 2.77 6.67 -5.56
N ARG A 375 3.41 6.17 -6.61
CA ARG A 375 2.74 5.79 -7.86
C ARG A 375 1.69 4.70 -7.61
N LEU A 376 0.58 4.74 -8.35
CA LEU A 376 -0.35 3.61 -8.43
C LEU A 376 0.34 2.38 -9.02
N GLY A 377 0.03 1.19 -8.50
CA GLY A 377 0.49 -0.07 -9.10
C GLY A 377 -0.03 -0.23 -10.54
N SER A 378 0.66 -1.06 -11.34
CA SER A 378 0.30 -1.37 -12.73
C SER A 378 -1.18 -1.76 -12.92
N GLU A 379 -1.65 -2.70 -12.10
CA GLU A 379 -3.01 -3.24 -12.12
C GLU A 379 -4.03 -2.18 -11.69
N GLU A 380 -3.71 -1.39 -10.67
CA GLU A 380 -4.55 -0.28 -10.20
C GLU A 380 -4.72 0.79 -11.27
N LEU A 381 -3.61 1.19 -11.92
CA LEU A 381 -3.62 2.24 -12.92
C LEU A 381 -4.48 1.84 -14.12
N ILE A 382 -4.28 0.63 -14.67
CA ILE A 382 -5.06 0.18 -15.83
C ILE A 382 -6.52 -0.16 -15.47
N ASP A 383 -6.80 -0.75 -14.30
CA ASP A 383 -8.18 -0.99 -13.85
C ASP A 383 -8.94 0.33 -13.68
N ASN A 384 -8.29 1.40 -13.19
CA ASN A 384 -8.92 2.71 -13.06
C ASN A 384 -9.12 3.41 -14.42
N ILE A 385 -8.14 3.34 -15.33
CA ILE A 385 -8.31 3.83 -16.71
C ILE A 385 -9.49 3.11 -17.39
N CYS A 386 -9.57 1.78 -17.28
CA CYS A 386 -10.63 0.96 -17.84
C CYS A 386 -12.00 1.29 -17.20
N ARG A 387 -12.07 1.40 -15.87
CA ARG A 387 -13.28 1.79 -15.11
C ARG A 387 -13.80 3.17 -15.49
N ILE A 388 -12.93 4.17 -15.61
CA ILE A 388 -13.29 5.54 -15.96
C ILE A 388 -13.78 5.63 -17.41
N THR A 389 -13.06 5.00 -18.34
CA THR A 389 -13.42 5.02 -19.77
C THR A 389 -14.60 4.10 -20.10
N GLY A 390 -14.86 3.07 -19.30
CA GLY A 390 -15.82 2.01 -19.61
C GLY A 390 -15.27 1.09 -20.71
N THR A 391 -13.99 0.72 -20.58
CA THR A 391 -13.28 -0.22 -21.47
C THR A 391 -12.71 -1.39 -20.67
N SER A 392 -12.07 -2.33 -21.36
CA SER A 392 -11.45 -3.55 -20.82
C SER A 392 -10.00 -3.69 -21.30
N GLU A 393 -9.26 -4.60 -20.68
CA GLU A 393 -8.02 -5.15 -21.21
C GLU A 393 -8.27 -6.56 -21.77
N LEU A 394 -7.46 -6.96 -22.75
CA LEU A 394 -7.39 -8.35 -23.20
C LEU A 394 -6.11 -8.97 -22.68
N TYR A 395 -6.25 -10.09 -21.98
CA TYR A 395 -5.14 -10.83 -21.38
C TYR A 395 -5.09 -12.25 -21.93
N SER A 396 -3.87 -12.79 -22.06
CA SER A 396 -3.65 -14.19 -22.44
C SER A 396 -2.60 -14.84 -21.55
N SER A 397 -2.83 -16.12 -21.25
CA SER A 397 -1.83 -16.99 -20.63
C SER A 397 -1.06 -17.73 -21.73
N PRO A 398 0.28 -17.75 -21.68
CA PRO A 398 1.08 -18.65 -22.51
C PRO A 398 1.01 -20.12 -22.04
N ILE A 399 0.47 -20.38 -20.84
CA ILE A 399 0.45 -21.72 -20.22
C ILE A 399 -1.00 -22.08 -19.80
N PRO A 400 -1.55 -23.25 -20.20
CA PRO A 400 -0.93 -24.24 -21.09
C PRO A 400 -0.92 -23.73 -22.54
N GLU A 401 -0.20 -24.43 -23.43
CA GLU A 401 -0.40 -24.27 -24.87
C GLU A 401 -1.62 -25.08 -25.33
N PRO A 402 -2.42 -24.58 -26.30
CA PRO A 402 -2.36 -23.26 -26.92
C PRO A 402 -2.86 -22.15 -25.98
N PHE A 403 -2.49 -20.90 -26.29
CA PHE A 403 -2.78 -19.74 -25.44
C PHE A 403 -4.24 -19.65 -25.00
N THR A 404 -4.42 -19.43 -23.68
CA THR A 404 -5.74 -19.25 -23.07
C THR A 404 -6.04 -17.77 -22.88
N PHE A 405 -7.11 -17.27 -23.50
CA PHE A 405 -7.56 -15.89 -23.29
C PHE A 405 -8.39 -15.75 -22.02
N ILE A 406 -8.17 -14.66 -21.30
CA ILE A 406 -8.92 -14.30 -20.09
C ILE A 406 -10.16 -13.49 -20.49
N PRO A 407 -11.32 -13.66 -19.83
CA PRO A 407 -12.52 -12.85 -20.09
C PRO A 407 -12.26 -11.35 -19.98
N GLN A 408 -12.81 -10.56 -20.91
CA GLN A 408 -12.58 -9.11 -20.98
C GLN A 408 -13.19 -8.32 -19.81
N ASP A 409 -14.14 -8.89 -19.08
CA ASP A 409 -14.72 -8.32 -17.87
C ASP A 409 -13.86 -8.59 -16.61
N GLN A 410 -12.83 -9.44 -16.71
CA GLN A 410 -11.93 -9.74 -15.60
C GLN A 410 -10.92 -8.61 -15.39
N ARG A 411 -10.92 -8.06 -14.18
CA ARG A 411 -10.02 -6.98 -13.75
C ARG A 411 -8.60 -7.47 -13.53
N SER A 412 -7.63 -6.59 -13.74
CA SER A 412 -6.20 -6.83 -13.61
C SER A 412 -5.84 -7.34 -12.21
N ILE A 413 -6.39 -6.72 -11.15
CA ILE A 413 -6.13 -7.18 -9.77
C ILE A 413 -6.72 -8.57 -9.46
N SER A 414 -7.59 -9.12 -10.32
CA SER A 414 -8.21 -10.45 -10.15
C SER A 414 -7.53 -11.53 -10.99
N ILE A 415 -6.42 -11.21 -11.65
CA ILE A 415 -5.62 -12.17 -12.39
C ILE A 415 -4.81 -13.02 -11.41
N ALA A 416 -5.11 -14.32 -11.39
CA ALA A 416 -4.46 -15.28 -10.50
C ALA A 416 -2.98 -15.48 -10.82
N ASP A 417 -2.64 -15.51 -12.11
CA ASP A 417 -1.34 -15.98 -12.61
C ASP A 417 -0.38 -14.83 -12.93
N GLY A 418 0.83 -14.85 -12.36
CA GLY A 418 1.90 -13.91 -12.72
C GLY A 418 2.36 -14.01 -14.18
N SER A 419 2.13 -15.15 -14.83
CA SER A 419 2.56 -15.41 -16.22
C SER A 419 1.68 -14.83 -17.32
N ILE A 420 0.57 -14.15 -16.98
CA ILE A 420 -0.26 -13.49 -18.00
C ILE A 420 0.54 -12.40 -18.71
N SER A 421 0.67 -12.48 -20.03
CA SER A 421 1.43 -11.51 -20.82
C SER A 421 0.72 -10.15 -20.86
N SER A 422 1.43 -9.06 -20.54
CA SER A 422 0.90 -7.70 -20.73
C SER A 422 2.02 -6.65 -20.69
N SER A 423 2.30 -6.05 -21.83
CA SER A 423 3.30 -4.98 -21.97
C SER A 423 3.01 -3.76 -21.08
N PHE A 424 1.74 -3.43 -20.84
CA PHE A 424 1.37 -2.38 -19.89
C PHE A 424 1.75 -2.79 -18.46
N LEU A 425 1.34 -3.98 -18.00
CA LEU A 425 1.59 -4.39 -16.62
C LEU A 425 3.09 -4.51 -16.33
N GLU A 426 3.87 -5.02 -17.29
CA GLU A 426 5.33 -5.09 -17.23
C GLU A 426 5.98 -3.70 -17.19
N LEU A 427 5.62 -2.79 -18.11
CA LEU A 427 6.15 -1.42 -18.15
C LEU A 427 5.86 -0.63 -16.86
N PHE A 428 4.70 -0.84 -16.26
CA PHE A 428 4.30 -0.22 -14.99
C PHE A 428 4.69 -1.03 -13.74
N GLY A 429 5.60 -2.01 -13.88
CA GLY A 429 6.36 -2.61 -12.78
C GLY A 429 5.63 -3.70 -11.99
N ARG A 430 4.72 -4.44 -12.62
CA ARG A 430 4.19 -5.70 -12.07
C ARG A 430 5.36 -6.68 -11.80
N PRO A 431 5.43 -7.34 -10.62
CA PRO A 431 6.44 -8.36 -10.36
C PRO A 431 6.23 -9.60 -11.24
N SER A 432 7.31 -10.29 -11.62
CA SER A 432 7.22 -11.59 -12.31
C SER A 432 6.73 -12.72 -11.40
N ARG A 433 6.80 -12.51 -10.07
CA ARG A 433 6.50 -13.44 -8.96
C ARG A 433 7.51 -14.57 -8.83
N ASP A 434 8.79 -14.28 -9.04
CA ASP A 434 9.87 -15.27 -9.08
C ASP A 434 10.54 -15.49 -7.71
N THR A 435 10.54 -14.47 -6.83
CA THR A 435 11.23 -14.48 -5.53
C THR A 435 10.25 -14.37 -4.36
N GLY A 436 9.17 -13.58 -4.53
CA GLY A 436 8.26 -13.23 -3.44
C GLY A 436 8.81 -12.16 -2.49
N LEU A 437 9.93 -11.51 -2.85
CA LEU A 437 10.34 -10.23 -2.27
C LEU A 437 9.27 -9.18 -2.57
N LEU A 438 8.93 -8.35 -1.59
CA LEU A 438 7.89 -7.34 -1.74
C LEU A 438 8.29 -6.24 -2.72
N LEU A 439 9.60 -6.01 -2.86
CA LEU A 439 10.20 -5.02 -3.77
C LEU A 439 10.54 -5.58 -5.16
N GLU A 440 10.17 -6.84 -5.45
CA GLU A 440 10.11 -7.33 -6.82
C GLU A 440 9.09 -6.52 -7.66
N ARG A 441 8.08 -5.94 -7.00
CA ARG A 441 7.15 -4.96 -7.59
C ARG A 441 7.81 -3.58 -7.64
N ASN A 442 8.11 -3.10 -8.84
CA ASN A 442 8.82 -1.84 -9.04
C ASN A 442 7.86 -0.65 -9.22
N ASN A 443 7.63 0.11 -8.13
CA ASN A 443 6.81 1.32 -8.17
C ASN A 443 7.58 2.63 -8.49
N THR A 444 8.85 2.56 -8.89
CA THR A 444 9.57 3.76 -9.36
C THR A 444 8.94 4.33 -10.64
N SER A 445 9.16 5.62 -10.91
CA SER A 445 8.66 6.30 -12.10
C SER A 445 9.76 6.39 -13.16
N SER A 446 9.47 5.92 -14.37
CA SER A 446 10.39 5.97 -15.51
C SER A 446 9.97 7.00 -16.56
N ALA A 447 10.87 7.32 -17.50
CA ALA A 447 10.57 8.19 -18.63
C ALA A 447 9.62 7.51 -19.64
N GLU A 448 9.80 6.21 -19.85
CA GLU A 448 9.04 5.35 -20.74
C GLU A 448 7.57 5.24 -20.27
N GLN A 449 7.34 5.11 -18.97
CA GLN A 449 5.98 5.13 -18.38
C GLN A 449 5.25 6.45 -18.65
N LYS A 450 5.94 7.59 -18.48
CA LYS A 450 5.38 8.92 -18.78
C LYS A 450 5.09 9.08 -20.27
N LEU A 451 6.03 8.66 -21.12
CA LEU A 451 5.88 8.69 -22.57
C LEU A 451 4.70 7.81 -23.03
N HIS A 452 4.49 6.66 -22.40
CA HIS A 452 3.35 5.79 -22.67
C HIS A 452 2.01 6.45 -22.30
N MET A 453 1.89 7.08 -21.12
CA MET A 453 0.66 7.78 -20.72
C MET A 453 0.32 8.98 -21.63
N LEU A 454 1.34 9.69 -22.12
CA LEU A 454 1.17 10.83 -23.02
C LEU A 454 0.82 10.38 -24.45
N ASN A 455 1.61 9.46 -25.02
CA ASN A 455 1.64 9.23 -26.46
C ASN A 455 1.10 7.87 -26.93
N SER A 456 0.77 6.93 -26.04
CA SER A 456 0.29 5.61 -26.48
C SER A 456 -1.10 5.69 -27.12
N THR A 457 -1.27 4.98 -28.23
CA THR A 457 -2.59 4.71 -28.80
C THR A 457 -3.45 3.89 -27.84
N HIS A 458 -2.84 3.05 -26.99
CA HIS A 458 -3.52 2.24 -25.97
C HIS A 458 -4.37 3.08 -25.01
N VAL A 459 -3.80 4.12 -24.39
CA VAL A 459 -4.55 5.01 -23.50
C VAL A 459 -5.49 5.93 -24.28
N GLN A 460 -5.03 6.50 -25.41
CA GLN A 460 -5.85 7.42 -26.21
C GLN A 460 -7.11 6.77 -26.79
N GLU A 461 -7.02 5.55 -27.33
CA GLU A 461 -8.18 4.84 -27.88
C GLU A 461 -9.18 4.45 -26.80
N LYS A 462 -8.73 4.13 -25.57
CA LYS A 462 -9.66 3.92 -24.44
C LYS A 462 -10.49 5.17 -24.15
N ILE A 463 -9.87 6.35 -24.15
CA ILE A 463 -10.57 7.63 -23.94
C ILE A 463 -11.56 7.90 -25.08
N LYS A 464 -11.14 7.77 -26.34
CA LYS A 464 -11.99 8.04 -27.53
C LYS A 464 -13.14 7.05 -27.71
N THR A 465 -12.88 5.76 -27.51
CA THR A 465 -13.85 4.68 -27.78
C THR A 465 -14.76 4.41 -26.58
N GLY A 466 -14.29 4.69 -25.36
CA GLY A 466 -14.94 4.36 -24.09
C GLY A 466 -16.39 4.81 -23.95
N GLY A 467 -17.23 3.90 -23.48
CA GLY A 467 -18.67 4.14 -23.31
C GLY A 467 -19.01 5.14 -22.20
N ASN A 468 -18.20 5.23 -21.14
CA ASN A 468 -18.49 6.09 -20.00
C ASN A 468 -18.30 7.58 -20.32
N LEU A 469 -17.26 7.95 -21.05
CA LEU A 469 -17.07 9.35 -21.49
C LEU A 469 -18.24 9.77 -22.40
N LYS A 470 -18.59 8.94 -23.40
CA LYS A 470 -19.76 9.15 -24.26
C LYS A 470 -21.06 9.29 -23.47
N ARG A 471 -21.23 8.50 -22.41
CA ARG A 471 -22.38 8.58 -21.50
C ARG A 471 -22.42 9.91 -20.72
N ILE A 472 -21.29 10.39 -20.20
CA ILE A 472 -21.21 11.71 -19.53
C ILE A 472 -21.63 12.82 -20.50
N LEU A 473 -21.07 12.83 -21.71
CA LEU A 473 -21.33 13.85 -22.74
C LEU A 473 -22.78 13.85 -23.26
N THR A 474 -23.45 12.70 -23.25
CA THR A 474 -24.84 12.57 -23.72
C THR A 474 -25.88 12.78 -22.62
N GLN A 475 -25.60 12.38 -21.38
CA GLN A 475 -26.54 12.49 -20.26
C GLN A 475 -26.50 13.86 -19.57
N ILE A 476 -25.34 14.52 -19.54
CA ILE A 476 -25.16 15.81 -18.86
C ILE A 476 -25.06 16.91 -19.92
N LYS A 477 -26.07 17.80 -19.96
CA LYS A 477 -26.14 18.88 -20.97
C LYS A 477 -25.29 20.10 -20.64
N GLU A 478 -25.08 20.37 -19.35
CA GLU A 478 -24.38 21.57 -18.87
C GLU A 478 -22.85 21.31 -18.86
N PRO A 479 -22.03 22.09 -19.59
CA PRO A 479 -20.58 21.86 -19.66
C PRO A 479 -19.87 21.90 -18.31
N GLU A 480 -20.32 22.72 -17.36
CA GLU A 480 -19.77 22.73 -16.00
C GLU A 480 -20.05 21.44 -15.24
N LYS A 481 -21.27 20.88 -15.36
CA LYS A 481 -21.60 19.59 -14.73
C LYS A 481 -20.88 18.42 -15.40
N GLN A 482 -20.57 18.51 -16.70
CA GLN A 482 -19.69 17.54 -17.38
C GLN A 482 -18.27 17.60 -16.79
N LEU A 483 -17.73 18.82 -16.64
CA LEU A 483 -16.41 19.08 -16.07
C LEU A 483 -16.31 18.54 -14.62
N GLU A 484 -17.30 18.86 -13.76
CA GLU A 484 -17.39 18.30 -12.41
C GLU A 484 -17.41 16.77 -12.41
N GLU A 485 -18.21 16.15 -13.28
CA GLU A 485 -18.36 14.69 -13.31
C GLU A 485 -17.05 13.99 -13.73
N LEU A 486 -16.27 14.59 -14.62
CA LEU A 486 -14.93 14.11 -14.99
C LEU A 486 -13.95 14.25 -13.81
N TYR A 487 -13.88 15.43 -13.18
CA TYR A 487 -13.03 15.65 -12.01
C TYR A 487 -13.36 14.69 -10.86
N LEU A 488 -14.65 14.46 -10.56
CA LEU A 488 -15.08 13.52 -9.53
C LEU A 488 -14.77 12.07 -9.89
N SER A 489 -14.84 11.70 -11.17
CA SER A 489 -14.55 10.33 -11.64
C SER A 489 -13.05 10.02 -11.73
N ILE A 490 -12.22 11.03 -12.00
CA ILE A 490 -10.78 10.85 -12.27
C ILE A 490 -9.94 11.23 -11.05
N LEU A 491 -10.23 12.39 -10.44
CA LEU A 491 -9.47 12.97 -9.33
C LEU A 491 -10.16 12.84 -7.97
N THR A 492 -11.43 12.40 -7.92
CA THR A 492 -12.18 12.19 -6.66
C THR A 492 -12.52 13.50 -5.92
N ARG A 493 -12.37 14.65 -6.59
CA ARG A 493 -12.73 15.98 -6.07
C ARG A 493 -13.46 16.82 -7.10
N TYR A 494 -13.91 18.00 -6.68
CA TYR A 494 -14.38 19.03 -7.61
C TYR A 494 -13.18 19.82 -8.20
N PRO A 495 -13.33 20.41 -9.40
CA PRO A 495 -12.34 21.35 -9.92
C PRO A 495 -12.35 22.64 -9.08
N SER A 496 -11.18 23.21 -8.83
CA SER A 496 -11.05 24.57 -8.31
C SER A 496 -11.51 25.60 -9.36
N GLU A 497 -11.85 26.82 -8.94
CA GLU A 497 -12.28 27.88 -9.87
C GLU A 497 -11.20 28.25 -10.89
N ALA A 498 -9.91 28.11 -10.53
CA ALA A 498 -8.80 28.29 -11.47
C ALA A 498 -8.75 27.18 -12.54
N GLU A 499 -8.96 25.92 -12.15
CA GLU A 499 -9.06 24.79 -13.06
C GLU A 499 -10.29 24.87 -13.97
N LYS A 500 -11.44 25.31 -13.44
CA LYS A 500 -12.64 25.59 -14.24
C LYS A 500 -12.36 26.65 -15.30
N ALA A 501 -11.77 27.78 -14.90
CA ALA A 501 -11.43 28.86 -15.83
C ALA A 501 -10.44 28.40 -16.91
N ALA A 502 -9.40 27.62 -16.54
CA ALA A 502 -8.45 27.06 -17.48
C ALA A 502 -9.12 26.09 -18.49
N ALA A 503 -9.97 25.18 -18.01
CA ALA A 503 -10.71 24.25 -18.86
C ALA A 503 -11.65 25.00 -19.83
N PHE A 504 -12.45 25.95 -19.35
CA PHE A 504 -13.36 26.71 -20.21
C PHE A 504 -12.65 27.60 -21.22
N ASN A 505 -11.50 28.19 -20.87
CA ASN A 505 -10.67 28.92 -21.83
C ASN A 505 -10.14 27.99 -22.93
N TYR A 506 -9.72 26.77 -22.59
CA TYR A 506 -9.27 25.76 -23.56
C TYR A 506 -10.41 25.26 -24.48
N PHE A 507 -11.65 25.25 -23.99
CA PHE A 507 -12.83 24.82 -24.76
C PHE A 507 -13.28 25.84 -25.81
N GLN A 508 -12.82 27.10 -25.73
CA GLN A 508 -13.21 28.15 -26.68
C GLN A 508 -12.76 27.81 -28.12
N GLY A 509 -13.69 27.86 -29.07
CA GLY A 509 -13.43 27.56 -30.48
C GLY A 509 -13.26 26.07 -30.84
N LYS A 510 -13.31 25.16 -29.86
CA LYS A 510 -13.22 23.71 -30.07
C LYS A 510 -14.59 23.02 -30.07
N LYS A 511 -14.67 21.81 -30.65
CA LYS A 511 -15.86 20.95 -30.44
C LYS A 511 -15.84 20.40 -29.01
N LEU A 512 -17.02 20.29 -28.40
CA LEU A 512 -17.17 19.81 -27.02
C LEU A 512 -16.58 18.39 -26.83
N ASN A 513 -16.84 17.46 -27.76
CA ASN A 513 -16.34 16.09 -27.67
C ASN A 513 -14.80 16.01 -27.74
N GLU A 514 -14.18 16.78 -28.63
CA GLU A 514 -12.71 16.86 -28.77
C GLU A 514 -12.10 17.44 -27.48
N SER A 515 -12.66 18.54 -26.99
CA SER A 515 -12.21 19.22 -25.77
C SER A 515 -12.28 18.34 -24.51
N GLN A 516 -13.28 17.47 -24.40
CA GLN A 516 -13.49 16.60 -23.25
C GLN A 516 -12.63 15.32 -23.32
N VAL A 517 -12.28 14.86 -24.53
CA VAL A 517 -11.22 13.85 -24.74
C VAL A 517 -9.86 14.43 -24.35
N ASP A 518 -9.52 15.63 -24.82
CA ASP A 518 -8.29 16.35 -24.49
C ASP A 518 -8.17 16.58 -22.96
N LEU A 519 -9.25 16.99 -22.30
CA LEU A 519 -9.29 17.15 -20.84
C LEU A 519 -9.11 15.82 -20.12
N THR A 520 -9.80 14.75 -20.54
CA THR A 520 -9.66 13.42 -19.91
C THR A 520 -8.21 12.92 -20.01
N TRP A 521 -7.57 13.12 -21.16
CA TRP A 521 -6.15 12.82 -21.37
C TRP A 521 -5.23 13.66 -20.48
N ALA A 522 -5.50 14.97 -20.35
CA ALA A 522 -4.73 15.84 -19.48
C ALA A 522 -4.83 15.41 -18.00
N LEU A 523 -6.05 15.11 -17.53
CA LEU A 523 -6.30 14.64 -16.16
C LEU A 523 -5.60 13.31 -15.87
N PHE A 524 -5.62 12.34 -16.80
CA PHE A 524 -4.86 11.08 -16.70
C PHE A 524 -3.34 11.26 -16.64
N ASN A 525 -2.81 12.38 -17.14
CA ASN A 525 -1.39 12.68 -17.12
C ASN A 525 -0.97 13.58 -15.94
N THR A 526 -1.89 13.91 -15.02
CA THR A 526 -1.56 14.64 -13.79
C THR A 526 -0.84 13.76 -12.77
N SER A 527 0.04 14.38 -11.96
CA SER A 527 0.61 13.75 -10.77
C SER A 527 -0.46 13.27 -9.78
N GLU A 528 -1.60 13.95 -9.71
CA GLU A 528 -2.73 13.61 -8.83
C GLU A 528 -3.45 12.32 -9.26
N PHE A 529 -3.57 12.08 -10.56
CA PHE A 529 -4.11 10.82 -11.08
C PHE A 529 -3.14 9.65 -10.88
N ILE A 530 -1.88 9.84 -11.28
CA ILE A 530 -0.87 8.77 -11.35
C ILE A 530 -0.36 8.34 -9.96
N ASN A 531 -0.54 9.18 -8.92
CA ASN A 531 -0.06 8.89 -7.56
C ASN A 531 -1.18 8.85 -6.52
N ARG A 532 -1.03 7.94 -5.56
CA ARG A 532 -1.69 7.97 -4.26
C ARG A 532 -0.98 9.02 -3.40
N HIS A 533 -1.77 9.89 -2.80
CA HIS A 533 -1.34 11.05 -2.01
C HIS A 533 -2.26 11.21 -0.79
#